data_AF-A0AAN7HFR9-F1
#
_entry.id   AF-A0AAN7HFR9-F1
#
_cell.length_a   1.000
_cell.length_b   1.000
_cell.length_c   1.000
_cell.angle_alpha   90.00
_cell.angle_beta   90.00
_cell.angle_gamma   90.00
#
_symmetry.space_group_name_H-M   'P 1'
#
loop_
_entity.id
_entity.type
_entity.pdbx_description
1 polymer ?
#
loop_
_entity_poly.entity_id
_entity_poly.type
_entity_poly.pdbx_seq_one_letter_code
_entity_poly.pdbx_strand_id
1 'polypeptide(L)'
;MPSSRGSDTSGSRSTRSGEGANTRSLHRVAFSGGSLAHWALFLPDEDGSAEGTLVHVGVETGSSGVKRNHRVRVKKIRVTRSSARSVHVISGASITRTILEQVAKDIFNRKGYNVATNNCQHFCFDVIAELNRLYPDLVPQSAVDDMRRNGTTITNVTNFLRG
;
A
#
# COMPACT_ATOMS: atom_id res chain seq x y z
N MET A 1 -24.42 -36.98 48.95
CA MET A 1 -24.66 -37.20 47.51
C MET A 1 -24.72 -35.83 46.83
N PRO A 2 -23.87 -35.57 45.81
CA PRO A 2 -23.77 -34.27 45.17
C PRO A 2 -24.77 -34.12 44.00
N SER A 3 -25.37 -32.95 43.85
CA SER A 3 -26.03 -32.52 42.61
C SER A 3 -25.19 -31.42 41.97
N SER A 4 -24.85 -31.64 40.70
CA SER A 4 -23.99 -30.81 39.88
C SER A 4 -24.78 -29.77 39.06
N ARG A 5 -24.02 -28.83 38.48
CA ARG A 5 -24.33 -27.91 37.35
C ARG A 5 -24.85 -26.54 37.78
N GLY A 6 -24.40 -25.42 37.23
CA GLY A 6 -23.52 -25.21 36.08
C GLY A 6 -22.90 -23.82 36.11
N SER A 7 -21.72 -23.74 35.52
CA SER A 7 -20.92 -22.52 35.34
C SER A 7 -21.31 -21.86 34.03
N ASP A 8 -21.95 -20.69 34.08
CA ASP A 8 -22.20 -19.88 32.88
C ASP A 8 -21.13 -18.80 32.74
N THR A 9 -20.06 -19.18 32.06
CA THR A 9 -19.09 -18.27 31.46
C THR A 9 -19.72 -17.63 30.22
N SER A 10 -20.35 -16.46 30.40
CA SER A 10 -20.74 -15.61 29.26
C SER A 10 -19.51 -14.90 28.72
N GLY A 11 -18.85 -15.55 27.76
CA GLY A 11 -17.83 -14.95 26.93
C GLY A 11 -18.45 -13.96 25.95
N SER A 12 -18.24 -12.66 26.21
CA SER A 12 -18.47 -11.60 25.25
C SER A 12 -17.42 -11.69 24.12
N ARG A 13 -17.68 -12.57 23.15
CA ARG A 13 -16.90 -12.68 21.92
C ARG A 13 -17.29 -11.52 21.01
N SER A 14 -16.57 -10.40 21.13
CA SER A 14 -16.62 -9.33 20.14
C SER A 14 -16.29 -9.90 18.76
N THR A 15 -17.28 -9.86 17.87
CA THR A 15 -17.14 -10.15 16.44
C THR A 15 -16.28 -9.07 15.80
N ARG A 16 -14.96 -9.28 15.79
CA ARG A 16 -14.11 -8.64 14.79
C ARG A 16 -14.43 -9.28 13.44
N SER A 17 -15.22 -8.57 12.65
CA SER A 17 -15.49 -8.83 11.23
C SER A 17 -14.19 -9.19 10.51
N GLY A 18 -14.28 -10.14 9.56
CA GLY A 18 -13.17 -10.89 8.96
C GLY A 18 -12.20 -10.07 8.12
N GLU A 19 -11.44 -9.20 8.77
CA GLU A 19 -10.40 -8.39 8.18
C GLU A 19 -9.11 -9.23 8.07
N GLY A 20 -8.98 -10.03 7.00
CA GLY A 20 -7.66 -10.60 6.69
C GLY A 20 -7.54 -11.80 5.77
N ALA A 21 -8.60 -12.54 5.45
CA ALA A 21 -8.44 -13.80 4.72
C ALA A 21 -8.51 -13.67 3.19
N ASN A 22 -9.30 -12.73 2.67
CA ASN A 22 -9.58 -12.67 1.24
C ASN A 22 -8.58 -11.80 0.47
N THR A 23 -8.12 -12.35 -0.65
CA THR A 23 -7.37 -11.62 -1.67
C THR A 23 -8.29 -10.64 -2.38
N ARG A 24 -7.76 -9.46 -2.70
CA ARG A 24 -8.48 -8.38 -3.39
C ARG A 24 -7.59 -7.77 -4.44
N SER A 25 -8.23 -7.21 -5.46
CA SER A 25 -7.56 -6.56 -6.57
C SER A 25 -6.68 -5.42 -6.06
N LEU A 26 -5.39 -5.46 -6.39
CA LEU A 26 -4.44 -4.42 -6.00
C LEU A 26 -4.50 -3.27 -7.00
N HIS A 27 -4.46 -2.05 -6.50
CA HIS A 27 -4.54 -0.85 -7.32
C HIS A 27 -3.31 0.02 -7.12
N ARG A 28 -2.93 0.75 -8.16
CA ARG A 28 -2.03 1.90 -8.09
C ARG A 28 -2.85 3.17 -7.97
N VAL A 29 -2.52 4.00 -6.99
CA VAL A 29 -3.07 5.35 -6.85
C VAL A 29 -1.97 6.37 -7.06
N ALA A 30 -2.24 7.38 -7.88
CA ALA A 30 -1.37 8.55 -8.05
C ALA A 30 -2.04 9.80 -7.49
N PHE A 31 -1.29 10.59 -6.72
CA PHE A 31 -1.77 11.83 -6.10
C PHE A 31 -1.08 13.05 -6.74
N SER A 32 -1.82 14.16 -6.85
CA SER A 32 -1.22 15.47 -7.17
C SER A 32 -1.02 16.27 -5.88
N GLY A 33 0.22 16.59 -5.53
CA GLY A 33 0.53 17.50 -4.42
C GLY A 33 2.00 17.46 -4.02
N GLY A 34 2.69 18.60 -4.13
CA GLY A 34 4.13 18.73 -3.87
C GLY A 34 5.00 18.40 -5.10
N SER A 35 6.28 18.78 -5.05
CA SER A 35 7.24 18.72 -6.17
C SER A 35 7.60 17.31 -6.69
N LEU A 36 6.92 16.27 -6.22
CA LEU A 36 7.17 14.87 -6.59
C LEU A 36 5.81 14.19 -6.79
N ALA A 37 5.56 13.59 -7.95
CA ALA A 37 4.40 12.72 -8.12
C ALA A 37 4.46 11.59 -7.10
N HIS A 38 3.37 11.42 -6.36
CA HIS A 38 3.30 10.48 -5.26
C HIS A 38 2.46 9.28 -5.68
N TRP A 39 3.09 8.11 -5.80
CA TRP A 39 2.39 6.85 -6.00
C TRP A 39 2.20 6.11 -4.68
N ALA A 40 1.13 5.32 -4.64
CA ALA A 40 0.85 4.40 -3.56
C ALA A 40 0.17 3.15 -4.10
N LEU A 41 0.26 2.07 -3.33
CA LEU A 41 -0.53 0.86 -3.55
C LEU A 41 -1.80 0.96 -2.70
N PHE A 42 -2.94 0.71 -3.30
CA PHE A 42 -4.25 0.73 -2.65
C PHE A 42 -4.87 -0.66 -2.73
N LEU A 43 -5.24 -1.19 -1.58
CA LEU A 43 -6.00 -2.41 -1.45
C LEU A 43 -7.38 -2.02 -0.89
N PRO A 44 -8.45 -2.14 -1.67
CA PRO A 44 -9.77 -1.79 -1.18
C PRO A 44 -10.18 -2.75 -0.05
N ASP A 45 -11.14 -2.34 0.77
CA ASP A 45 -11.69 -3.22 1.81
C ASP A 45 -12.47 -4.38 1.15
N GLU A 46 -13.15 -4.09 0.04
CA GLU A 46 -13.86 -5.00 -0.88
C GLU A 46 -13.61 -4.59 -2.34
N ASP A 47 -13.56 -5.52 -3.29
CA ASP A 47 -13.35 -5.17 -4.70
C ASP A 47 -14.44 -4.22 -5.21
N GLY A 48 -14.02 -3.11 -5.83
CA GLY A 48 -14.91 -2.01 -6.24
C GLY A 48 -15.17 -0.94 -5.17
N SER A 49 -14.76 -1.15 -3.92
CA SER A 49 -14.93 -0.17 -2.84
C SER A 49 -14.00 1.04 -3.01
N ALA A 50 -14.52 2.22 -2.68
CA ALA A 50 -13.73 3.44 -2.57
C ALA A 50 -12.96 3.53 -1.24
N GLU A 51 -13.29 2.67 -0.27
CA GLU A 51 -12.65 2.59 1.05
C GLU A 51 -11.64 1.44 1.06
N GLY A 52 -10.51 1.67 1.71
CA GLY A 52 -9.44 0.67 1.74
C GLY A 52 -8.18 1.13 2.42
N THR A 53 -7.14 0.33 2.26
CA THR A 53 -5.82 0.54 2.83
C THR A 53 -4.86 1.05 1.76
N LEU A 54 -4.23 2.19 2.03
CA LEU A 54 -3.18 2.78 1.23
C LEU A 54 -1.80 2.46 1.85
N VAL A 55 -0.88 1.94 1.04
CA VAL A 55 0.49 1.61 1.41
C VAL A 55 1.46 2.39 0.54
N HIS A 56 2.32 3.19 1.16
CA HIS A 56 3.33 3.99 0.46
C HIS A 56 4.51 4.36 1.36
N VAL A 57 5.64 4.78 0.78
CA VAL A 57 6.70 5.42 1.57
C VAL A 57 6.37 6.89 1.78
N GLY A 58 6.54 7.40 3.00
CA GLY A 58 6.29 8.80 3.34
C GLY A 58 7.43 9.42 4.11
N VAL A 59 7.58 10.74 3.99
CA VAL A 59 8.52 11.53 4.78
C VAL A 59 7.79 12.14 5.97
N GLU A 60 8.37 12.03 7.16
CA GLU A 60 8.04 12.92 8.26
C GLU A 60 8.94 14.15 8.24
N THR A 61 8.28 15.30 8.17
CA THR A 61 8.85 16.59 8.51
C THR A 61 8.79 16.72 10.03
N GLY A 62 9.95 16.85 10.67
CA GLY A 62 9.99 17.27 12.08
C GLY A 62 9.50 18.70 12.25
N SER A 63 9.35 19.15 13.49
CA SER A 63 8.93 20.51 13.86
C SER A 63 9.83 21.63 13.30
N SER A 64 11.05 21.30 12.87
CA SER A 64 11.99 22.22 12.20
C SER A 64 11.84 22.30 10.67
N GLY A 65 10.86 21.60 10.08
CA GLY A 65 10.70 21.52 8.62
C GLY A 65 11.73 20.62 7.92
N VAL A 66 12.72 20.09 8.66
CA VAL A 66 13.74 19.20 8.08
C VAL A 66 13.18 17.78 7.92
N LYS A 67 13.17 17.31 6.66
CA LYS A 67 12.79 15.95 6.26
C LYS A 67 13.85 14.95 6.71
N ARG A 68 13.65 14.24 7.83
CA ARG A 68 14.67 13.29 8.34
C ARG A 68 14.22 11.85 8.48
N ASN A 69 12.93 11.57 8.69
CA ASN A 69 12.48 10.21 9.01
C ASN A 69 11.56 9.66 7.92
N HIS A 70 12.06 8.71 7.15
CA HIS A 70 11.27 8.00 6.13
C HIS A 70 10.63 6.77 6.77
N ARG A 71 9.40 6.44 6.37
CA ARG A 71 8.73 5.23 6.83
C ARG A 71 7.71 4.72 5.83
N VAL A 72 7.46 3.42 5.85
CA VAL A 72 6.24 2.86 5.25
C VAL A 72 5.05 3.39 6.02
N ARG A 73 4.09 3.95 5.30
CA ARG A 73 2.81 4.41 5.80
C ARG A 73 1.73 3.47 5.29
N VAL A 74 0.99 2.92 6.23
CA VAL A 74 -0.20 2.11 6.02
C VAL A 74 -1.35 2.89 6.60
N LYS A 75 -2.32 3.29 5.78
CA LYS A 75 -3.43 4.15 6.23
C LYS A 75 -4.75 3.71 5.61
N LYS A 76 -5.79 3.64 6.43
CA LYS A 76 -7.16 3.57 5.92
C LYS A 76 -7.52 4.91 5.28
N ILE A 77 -8.08 4.86 4.08
CA ILE A 77 -8.51 6.03 3.33
C ILE A 77 -9.82 5.75 2.62
N ARG A 78 -10.49 6.83 2.23
CA ARG A 78 -11.51 6.82 1.19
C ARG A 78 -10.98 7.57 -0.01
N VAL A 79 -10.68 6.85 -1.09
CA VAL A 79 -9.98 7.40 -2.27
C VAL A 79 -10.77 8.55 -2.90
N THR A 80 -12.11 8.45 -2.93
CA THR A 80 -13.02 9.50 -3.43
C THR A 80 -13.01 10.80 -2.63
N ARG A 81 -12.45 10.80 -1.41
CA ARG A 81 -12.28 11.99 -0.56
C ARG A 81 -10.82 12.41 -0.41
N SER A 82 -9.95 11.93 -1.30
CA SER A 82 -8.52 12.20 -1.27
C SER A 82 -8.07 13.08 -2.45
N SER A 83 -6.81 13.48 -2.47
CA SER A 83 -6.18 14.17 -3.61
C SER A 83 -5.72 13.22 -4.73
N ALA A 84 -6.24 11.98 -4.74
CA ALA A 84 -5.98 11.01 -5.80
C ALA A 84 -6.46 11.57 -7.15
N ARG A 85 -5.60 11.52 -8.16
CA ARG A 85 -5.91 11.93 -9.54
C ARG A 85 -6.27 10.77 -10.42
N SER A 86 -5.70 9.61 -10.15
CA SER A 86 -5.93 8.41 -10.92
C SER A 86 -5.80 7.19 -10.03
N VAL A 87 -6.69 6.22 -10.27
CA VAL A 87 -6.69 4.91 -9.65
C VAL A 87 -6.69 3.91 -10.79
N HIS A 88 -5.74 2.98 -10.78
CA HIS A 88 -5.64 1.94 -11.80
C HIS A 88 -5.56 0.59 -11.12
N VAL A 89 -6.40 -0.34 -11.53
CA VAL A 89 -6.26 -1.74 -11.17
C VAL A 89 -4.95 -2.25 -11.77
N ILE A 90 -4.15 -2.96 -10.97
CA ILE A 90 -2.96 -3.66 -11.46
C ILE A 90 -3.42 -5.02 -11.95
N SER A 91 -3.42 -5.22 -13.26
CA SER A 91 -4.07 -6.37 -13.89
C SER A 91 -3.49 -7.69 -13.38
N GLY A 92 -4.36 -8.57 -12.88
CA GLY A 92 -3.98 -9.90 -12.38
C GLY A 92 -3.38 -9.91 -10.97
N ALA A 93 -3.17 -8.77 -10.32
CA ALA A 93 -2.65 -8.72 -8.95
C ALA A 93 -3.79 -8.79 -7.92
N SER A 94 -3.83 -9.87 -7.14
CA SER A 94 -4.79 -10.05 -6.05
C SER A 94 -4.10 -10.50 -4.77
N ILE A 95 -4.17 -9.69 -3.70
CA ILE A 95 -3.36 -9.91 -2.50
C ILE A 95 -4.15 -9.68 -1.21
N THR A 96 -3.67 -10.23 -0.09
CA THR A 96 -4.20 -9.89 1.23
C THR A 96 -3.50 -8.66 1.79
N ARG A 97 -4.17 -7.94 2.69
CA ARG A 97 -3.62 -6.77 3.40
C ARG A 97 -2.33 -7.14 4.14
N THR A 98 -2.35 -8.27 4.84
CA THR A 98 -1.21 -8.75 5.65
C THR A 98 0.03 -8.96 4.80
N ILE A 99 -0.10 -9.64 3.66
CA ILE A 99 1.04 -9.90 2.76
C ILE A 99 1.57 -8.57 2.19
N LEU A 100 0.68 -7.69 1.71
CA LEU A 100 1.08 -6.39 1.16
C LEU A 100 1.88 -5.57 2.17
N GLU A 101 1.40 -5.48 3.42
CA GLU A 101 2.07 -4.71 4.46
C GLU A 101 3.40 -5.31 4.87
N GLN A 102 3.48 -6.64 4.97
CA GLN A 102 4.70 -7.33 5.34
C GLN A 102 5.79 -7.10 4.29
N VAL A 103 5.49 -7.38 3.02
CA VAL A 103 6.44 -7.21 1.91
C VAL A 103 6.86 -5.74 1.76
N ALA A 104 5.93 -4.79 1.93
CA ALA A 104 6.23 -3.36 1.90
C ALA A 104 7.25 -2.95 2.98
N LYS A 105 7.08 -3.44 4.21
CA LYS A 105 8.02 -3.18 5.33
C LYS A 105 9.37 -3.83 5.07
N ASP A 106 9.40 -5.06 4.58
CA ASP A 106 10.64 -5.79 4.31
C ASP A 106 11.46 -5.13 3.19
N ILE A 107 10.80 -4.67 2.13
CA ILE A 107 11.44 -3.89 1.06
C ILE A 107 12.02 -2.59 1.61
N PHE A 108 11.26 -1.87 2.43
CA PHE A 108 11.73 -0.61 3.03
C PHE A 108 12.96 -0.83 3.93
N ASN A 109 12.92 -1.83 4.81
CA ASN A 109 14.00 -2.14 5.75
C ASN A 109 15.27 -2.61 5.02
N ARG A 110 15.14 -3.42 3.95
CA ARG A 110 16.31 -3.91 3.20
C ARG A 110 17.00 -2.83 2.38
N LYS A 111 16.24 -1.94 1.73
CA LYS A 111 16.80 -1.00 0.76
C LYS A 111 17.18 0.36 1.36
N GLY A 112 16.75 0.69 2.58
CA GLY A 112 17.10 1.96 3.23
C GLY A 112 16.74 3.18 2.38
N TYR A 113 15.49 3.25 1.91
CA TYR A 113 15.04 4.25 0.93
C TYR A 113 15.37 5.70 1.37
N ASN A 114 15.98 6.46 0.46
CA ASN A 114 16.12 7.92 0.51
C ASN A 114 15.17 8.54 -0.53
N VAL A 115 14.20 9.33 -0.10
CA VAL A 115 13.14 9.91 -0.97
C VAL A 115 13.71 10.91 -2.00
N ALA A 116 14.92 11.42 -1.81
CA ALA A 116 15.55 12.35 -2.75
C ALA A 116 16.00 11.68 -4.07
N THR A 117 16.32 10.39 -4.05
CA THR A 117 16.81 9.62 -5.23
C THR A 117 15.95 8.40 -5.53
N ASN A 118 15.16 7.94 -4.56
CA ASN A 118 14.37 6.72 -4.62
C ASN A 118 12.91 7.03 -4.26
N ASN A 119 12.15 7.44 -5.26
CA ASN A 119 10.82 8.01 -5.10
C ASN A 119 9.75 6.94 -4.76
N CYS A 120 8.55 7.41 -4.43
CA CYS A 120 7.40 6.56 -4.10
C CYS A 120 7.00 5.61 -5.24
N GLN A 121 7.33 5.95 -6.48
CA GLN A 121 7.15 5.10 -7.65
C GLN A 121 8.10 3.89 -7.62
N HIS A 122 9.41 4.08 -7.38
CA HIS A 122 10.36 2.98 -7.23
C HIS A 122 9.97 2.04 -6.08
N PHE A 123 9.52 2.62 -4.96
CA PHE A 123 9.00 1.82 -3.84
C PHE A 123 7.84 0.92 -4.27
N CYS A 124 6.85 1.47 -4.97
CA CYS A 124 5.72 0.65 -5.45
C CYS A 124 6.18 -0.43 -6.44
N PHE A 125 7.11 -0.12 -7.34
CA PHE A 125 7.68 -1.11 -8.26
C PHE A 125 8.39 -2.25 -7.55
N ASP A 126 9.24 -1.93 -6.58
CA ASP A 126 10.00 -2.91 -5.81
C ASP A 126 9.07 -3.81 -4.99
N VAL A 127 7.98 -3.27 -4.44
CA VAL A 127 6.97 -4.08 -3.76
C VAL A 127 6.28 -5.03 -4.73
N ILE A 128 5.87 -4.58 -5.92
CA ILE A 128 5.22 -5.45 -6.91
C ILE A 128 6.16 -6.53 -7.43
N ALA A 129 7.42 -6.18 -7.72
CA ALA A 129 8.43 -7.14 -8.14
C ALA A 129 8.68 -8.22 -7.06
N GLU A 130 8.75 -7.82 -5.79
CA GLU A 130 8.95 -8.76 -4.69
C GLU A 130 7.71 -9.62 -4.43
N LEU A 131 6.51 -9.04 -4.55
CA LEU A 131 5.26 -9.81 -4.49
C LEU A 131 5.19 -10.86 -5.60
N ASN A 132 5.61 -10.52 -6.82
CA ASN A 132 5.70 -11.49 -7.91
C ASN A 132 6.71 -12.60 -7.61
N ARG A 133 7.88 -12.25 -7.07
CA ARG A 133 8.91 -13.23 -6.71
C ARG A 133 8.45 -14.21 -5.63
N LEU A 134 7.71 -13.72 -4.63
CA LEU A 134 7.27 -14.51 -3.48
C LEU A 134 5.92 -15.23 -3.69
N TYR A 135 5.04 -14.62 -4.48
CA TYR A 135 3.65 -15.06 -4.67
C TYR A 135 3.24 -14.93 -6.15
N PRO A 136 3.88 -15.66 -7.08
CA PRO A 136 3.63 -15.52 -8.51
C PRO A 136 2.19 -15.85 -8.91
N ASP A 137 1.52 -16.73 -8.17
CA ASP A 137 0.10 -17.08 -8.40
C ASP A 137 -0.86 -15.94 -8.06
N LEU A 138 -0.47 -15.07 -7.13
CA LEU A 138 -1.26 -13.93 -6.66
C LEU A 138 -0.90 -12.63 -7.38
N VAL A 139 0.38 -12.50 -7.77
CA VAL A 139 0.91 -11.35 -8.49
C VAL A 139 1.75 -11.90 -9.67
N PRO A 140 1.12 -12.19 -10.82
CA PRO A 140 1.81 -12.75 -11.97
C PRO A 140 2.74 -11.72 -12.62
N GLN A 141 3.63 -12.19 -13.51
CA GLN A 141 4.55 -11.33 -14.24
C GLN A 141 3.81 -10.24 -15.04
N SER A 142 2.59 -10.53 -15.53
CA SER A 142 1.74 -9.56 -16.22
C SER A 142 1.39 -8.34 -15.36
N ALA A 143 1.29 -8.49 -14.03
CA ALA A 143 1.08 -7.38 -13.09
C ALA A 143 2.32 -6.47 -12.99
N VAL A 144 3.52 -7.07 -13.01
CA VAL A 144 4.79 -6.33 -13.03
C VAL A 144 4.89 -5.53 -14.34
N ASP A 145 4.56 -6.16 -15.46
CA ASP A 145 4.59 -5.51 -16.78
C ASP A 145 3.53 -4.41 -16.89
N ASP A 146 2.35 -4.61 -16.28
CA ASP A 146 1.30 -3.59 -16.21
C ASP A 146 1.75 -2.37 -15.41
N MET A 147 2.39 -2.58 -14.27
CA MET A 147 2.98 -1.50 -13.48
C MET A 147 4.02 -0.72 -14.29
N ARG A 148 4.84 -1.41 -15.11
CA ARG A 148 5.87 -0.79 -15.96
C ARG A 148 5.26 0.03 -17.08
N ARG A 149 4.28 -0.52 -17.81
CA ARG A 149 3.58 0.17 -18.92
C ARG A 149 2.84 1.40 -18.45
N ASN A 150 2.12 1.31 -17.34
CA ASN A 150 1.36 2.43 -16.81
C ASN A 150 2.24 3.40 -16.03
N GLY A 151 3.49 3.03 -15.74
CA GLY A 151 4.38 3.79 -14.88
C GLY A 151 5.22 4.88 -15.58
N THR A 152 5.17 4.94 -16.90
CA THR A 152 5.94 5.87 -17.74
C THR A 152 5.20 7.15 -18.11
N THR A 153 4.09 7.50 -17.45
CA THR A 153 3.55 8.86 -17.56
C THR A 153 4.53 9.82 -16.87
N ILE A 154 5.41 10.41 -17.68
CA ILE A 154 6.47 11.36 -17.34
C ILE A 154 6.00 12.29 -16.22
N THR A 155 6.50 12.06 -15.00
CA THR A 155 6.50 13.09 -13.97
C THR A 155 7.62 14.04 -14.34
N ASN A 156 7.30 15.00 -15.21
CA ASN A 156 8.05 16.21 -15.54
C ASN A 156 9.52 16.23 -15.09
N VAL A 157 10.41 15.96 -16.04
CA VAL A 157 11.85 16.31 -16.02
C VAL A 157 12.03 17.85 -16.07
N THR A 158 11.18 18.63 -15.40
CA THR A 158 11.07 20.08 -15.63
C THR A 158 11.40 20.94 -14.41
N ASN A 159 12.23 20.47 -13.49
CA ASN A 159 12.72 21.31 -12.38
C ASN A 159 14.25 21.28 -12.18
N PHE A 160 15.05 20.85 -13.17
CA PHE A 160 16.51 20.82 -13.02
C PHE A 160 17.30 21.72 -13.98
N LEU A 161 16.66 22.65 -14.71
CA LEU A 161 17.38 23.54 -15.64
C LEU A 161 16.99 25.03 -15.61
N ARG A 162 16.35 25.54 -14.56
CA ARG A 162 16.28 27.00 -14.33
C ARG A 162 16.22 27.32 -12.84
N GLY A 163 17.35 27.83 -12.33
CA GLY A 163 17.56 28.38 -11.00
C GLY A 163 19.00 28.87 -10.94
#